data_AF-A0A391NZV0-F1
#
_entry.id   AF-A0A391NZV0-F1
#
_cell.length_a   1.000
_cell.length_b   1.000
_cell.length_c   1.000
_cell.angle_alpha   90.00
_cell.angle_beta   90.00
_cell.angle_gamma   90.00
#
_symmetry.space_group_name_H-M   'P 1'
#
loop_
_entity.id
_entity.type
_entity.pdbx_description
1 polymer ?
#
loop_
_entity_poly.entity_id
_entity_poly.type
_entity_poly.pdbx_seq_one_letter_code
_entity_poly.pdbx_strand_id
1 'polypeptide(L)'
;MAPSPLTPLPREQSVAAFVQLAGDDTKSWMLGLVRSYSVADNQYEIADIAPENEKNPDIYHVPVSHVIKFPQDAGGDRFSAGELVLALWFDHEQLQWTSILYPAVVLTKHEAQDGAYVVAVRYSGDQALNYVQEQRLLKIPPSLYHECLGLFDAVAQSSSLPDDVEEAKLEPSSKRR
;
A
#
# COMPACT_ATOMS: atom_id res chain seq x y z
N MET A 1 0.79 -35.71 -4.96
CA MET A 1 1.89 -35.10 -4.18
C MET A 1 1.26 -34.12 -3.21
N ALA A 2 1.46 -34.30 -1.90
CA ALA A 2 1.06 -33.27 -0.93
C ALA A 2 2.00 -32.07 -1.11
N PRO A 3 1.49 -30.83 -1.10
CA PRO A 3 2.35 -29.64 -1.12
C PRO A 3 3.26 -29.68 0.11
N SER A 4 4.56 -29.42 -0.08
CA SER A 4 5.51 -29.30 1.02
C SER A 4 4.99 -28.24 2.02
N PRO A 5 5.09 -28.49 3.34
CA PRO A 5 4.64 -27.53 4.32
C PRO A 5 5.43 -26.22 4.12
N LEU A 6 4.70 -25.13 3.90
CA LEU A 6 5.28 -23.79 3.84
C LEU A 6 6.06 -23.57 5.14
N THR A 7 7.37 -23.33 5.02
CA THR A 7 8.18 -22.96 6.18
C THR A 7 7.68 -21.61 6.69
N PRO A 8 7.24 -21.50 7.96
CA PRO A 8 6.77 -20.23 8.50
C PRO A 8 7.86 -19.16 8.44
N LEU A 9 7.45 -17.90 8.24
CA LEU A 9 8.36 -16.77 8.30
C LEU A 9 8.92 -16.63 9.72
N PRO A 10 10.21 -16.27 9.87
CA PRO A 10 10.82 -16.11 11.18
C PRO A 10 10.23 -14.90 11.91
N ARG A 11 10.32 -14.93 13.25
CA ARG A 11 9.98 -13.78 14.10
C ARG A 11 10.85 -12.58 13.72
N GLU A 12 10.26 -11.38 13.80
CA GLU A 12 10.82 -10.10 13.37
C GLU A 12 11.08 -9.98 11.85
N GLN A 13 10.59 -10.93 11.03
CA GLN A 13 10.56 -10.73 9.58
C GLN A 13 9.58 -9.62 9.24
N SER A 14 10.05 -8.61 8.50
CA SER A 14 9.18 -7.59 7.92
C SER A 14 8.29 -8.19 6.83
N VAL A 15 7.03 -7.78 6.82
CA VAL A 15 5.99 -8.28 5.91
C VAL A 15 5.03 -7.18 5.53
N ALA A 16 4.49 -7.22 4.31
CA ALA A 16 3.27 -6.52 3.98
C ALA A 16 2.07 -7.42 4.32
N ALA A 17 1.12 -6.90 5.07
CA ALA A 17 -0.06 -7.61 5.53
C ALA A 17 -1.33 -6.88 5.12
N PHE A 18 -2.33 -7.62 4.66
CA PHE A 18 -3.64 -7.07 4.35
C PHE A 18 -4.54 -7.17 5.59
N VAL A 19 -4.80 -6.03 6.22
CA VAL A 19 -5.49 -5.95 7.52
C VAL A 19 -6.65 -4.98 7.45
N GLN A 20 -7.57 -5.08 8.42
CA GLN A 20 -8.49 -4.01 8.73
C GLN A 20 -7.88 -3.15 9.84
N LEU A 21 -7.59 -1.88 9.55
CA LEU A 21 -6.94 -0.99 10.50
C LEU A 21 -7.89 -0.62 11.65
N ALA A 22 -7.34 -0.36 12.83
CA ALA A 22 -8.14 0.05 13.99
C ALA A 22 -8.87 1.37 13.71
N GLY A 23 -10.20 1.36 13.82
CA GLY A 23 -11.03 2.55 13.58
C GLY A 23 -11.37 2.82 12.12
N ASP A 24 -10.98 1.93 11.20
CA ASP A 24 -11.34 1.98 9.79
C ASP A 24 -12.12 0.71 9.39
N ASP A 25 -13.24 0.90 8.69
CA ASP A 25 -14.03 -0.21 8.14
C ASP A 25 -13.42 -0.77 6.84
N THR A 26 -12.40 -0.10 6.31
CA THR A 26 -11.69 -0.51 5.11
C THR A 26 -10.44 -1.33 5.41
N LYS A 27 -10.11 -2.23 4.49
CA LYS A 27 -8.89 -3.03 4.57
C LYS A 27 -7.76 -2.33 3.84
N SER A 28 -6.56 -2.38 4.40
CA SER A 28 -5.37 -1.73 3.85
C SER A 28 -4.18 -2.66 3.91
N TRP A 29 -3.20 -2.41 3.04
CA TRP A 29 -1.90 -3.05 3.12
C TRP A 29 -1.01 -2.26 4.06
N MET A 30 -0.46 -2.93 5.06
CA MET A 30 0.44 -2.34 6.03
C MET A 30 1.76 -3.10 6.12
N LEU A 31 2.83 -2.41 6.48
CA LEU A 31 4.12 -2.98 6.80
C LEU A 31 4.12 -3.34 8.28
N GLY A 32 4.55 -4.55 8.60
CA GLY A 32 4.58 -5.06 9.96
C GLY A 32 5.73 -6.04 10.20
N LEU A 33 5.89 -6.45 11.46
CA LEU A 33 6.85 -7.47 11.90
C LEU A 33 6.11 -8.72 12.38
N VAL A 34 6.54 -9.89 11.92
CA VAL A 34 6.02 -11.17 12.42
C VAL A 34 6.37 -11.33 13.91
N ARG A 35 5.36 -11.51 14.76
CA ARG A 35 5.53 -11.84 16.18
C ARG A 35 5.44 -13.34 16.43
N SER A 36 4.47 -14.00 15.82
CA SER A 36 4.28 -15.44 15.92
C SER A 36 3.51 -16.00 14.72
N TYR A 37 3.50 -17.32 14.58
CA TYR A 37 2.69 -18.05 13.61
C TYR A 37 1.93 -19.17 14.32
N SER A 38 0.61 -19.18 14.19
CA SER A 38 -0.25 -20.27 14.64
C SER A 38 -0.43 -21.28 13.51
N VAL A 39 0.12 -22.48 13.69
CA VAL A 39 -0.10 -23.60 12.75
C VAL A 39 -1.56 -24.06 12.78
N ALA A 40 -2.22 -23.98 13.94
CA ALA A 40 -3.60 -24.42 14.12
C ALA A 40 -4.59 -23.54 13.36
N ASP A 41 -4.38 -22.23 13.40
CA ASP A 41 -5.27 -21.24 12.77
C ASP A 41 -4.78 -20.80 11.38
N ASN A 42 -3.56 -21.21 11.02
CA ASN A 42 -2.87 -20.81 9.79
C ASN A 42 -2.76 -19.29 9.62
N GLN A 43 -2.42 -18.60 10.71
CA GLN A 43 -2.36 -17.14 10.83
C GLN A 43 -1.06 -16.67 11.44
N TYR A 44 -0.61 -15.49 11.02
CA TYR A 44 0.45 -14.75 11.68
C TYR A 44 -0.13 -13.72 12.65
N GLU A 45 0.56 -13.52 13.75
CA GLU A 45 0.43 -12.32 14.56
C GLU A 45 1.47 -11.30 14.05
N ILE A 46 1.02 -10.13 13.63
CA ILE A 46 1.84 -9.10 12.98
C ILE A 46 1.70 -7.80 13.76
N ALA A 47 2.82 -7.21 14.14
CA ALA A 47 2.85 -5.90 14.78
C ALA A 47 3.10 -4.79 13.76
N ASP A 48 2.33 -3.71 13.83
CA ASP A 48 2.57 -2.51 13.03
C ASP A 48 3.93 -1.89 13.35
N ILE A 49 4.58 -1.37 12.31
CA ILE A 49 5.81 -0.59 12.44
C ILE A 49 5.59 0.91 12.28
N ALA A 50 4.34 1.35 12.27
CA ALA A 50 3.96 2.76 12.25
C ALA A 50 4.80 3.57 13.27
N PRO A 51 5.53 4.62 12.84
CA PRO A 51 6.44 5.37 13.70
C PRO A 51 5.76 5.95 14.96
N GLU A 52 4.48 6.28 14.86
CA GLU A 52 3.67 6.83 15.95
C GLU A 52 3.44 5.85 17.12
N ASN A 53 3.49 4.54 16.86
CA ASN A 53 3.08 3.50 17.82
C ASN A 53 4.22 2.56 18.24
N GLU A 54 5.50 2.92 18.05
CA GLU A 54 6.65 2.03 18.34
C GLU A 54 6.65 1.38 19.75
N LYS A 55 6.16 2.10 20.77
CA LYS A 55 6.14 1.60 22.16
C LYS A 55 5.02 0.60 22.44
N ASN A 56 3.93 0.69 21.69
CA ASN A 56 2.75 -0.14 21.86
C ASN A 56 2.11 -0.36 20.48
N PRO A 57 2.73 -1.19 19.63
CA PRO A 57 2.28 -1.37 18.26
C PRO A 57 0.95 -2.10 18.23
N ASP A 58 0.10 -1.73 17.28
CA ASP A 58 -1.13 -2.47 17.02
C ASP A 58 -0.81 -3.88 16.51
N ILE A 59 -1.54 -4.86 17.01
CA ILE A 59 -1.32 -6.28 16.72
C ILE A 59 -2.49 -6.82 15.91
N TYR A 60 -2.16 -7.42 14.77
CA TYR A 60 -3.12 -7.97 13.82
C TYR A 60 -2.93 -9.49 13.67
N HIS A 61 -4.05 -10.21 13.61
CA HIS A 61 -4.07 -11.64 13.28
C HIS A 61 -4.45 -11.80 11.81
N VAL A 62 -3.51 -12.28 11.00
CA VAL A 62 -3.62 -12.22 9.54
C VAL A 62 -3.44 -13.63 8.96
N PRO A 63 -4.37 -14.11 8.10
CA PRO A 63 -4.19 -15.38 7.39
C PRO A 63 -2.88 -15.39 6.60
N VAL A 64 -2.17 -16.52 6.58
CA VAL A 64 -0.92 -16.67 5.80
C VAL A 64 -1.07 -16.24 4.34
N SER A 65 -2.26 -16.42 3.76
CA SER A 65 -2.57 -16.04 2.39
C SER A 65 -2.59 -14.53 2.14
N HIS A 66 -2.65 -13.71 3.19
CA HIS A 66 -2.70 -12.24 3.15
C HIS A 66 -1.40 -11.59 3.65
N VAL A 67 -0.33 -12.38 3.75
CA VAL A 67 0.99 -11.93 4.22
C VAL A 67 2.01 -12.15 3.12
N ILE A 68 2.80 -11.10 2.84
CA ILE A 68 3.84 -11.12 1.81
C ILE A 68 5.15 -10.69 2.46
N LYS A 69 6.21 -11.47 2.27
CA LYS A 69 7.55 -11.11 2.77
C LYS A 69 7.99 -9.74 2.24
N PHE A 70 8.57 -8.91 3.10
CA PHE A 70 9.09 -7.60 2.75
C PHE A 70 10.48 -7.35 3.39
N PRO A 71 11.43 -6.70 2.70
CA PRO A 71 11.43 -6.51 1.25
C PRO A 71 11.44 -7.88 0.55
N GLN A 72 10.87 -7.96 -0.66
CA GLN A 72 11.14 -9.13 -1.50
C GLN A 72 12.54 -8.97 -2.11
N ASP A 73 13.19 -10.07 -2.44
CA ASP A 73 14.57 -10.06 -2.93
C ASP A 73 14.73 -9.04 -4.07
N ALA A 74 15.73 -8.18 -3.94
CA ALA A 74 16.02 -7.12 -4.92
C ALA A 74 16.68 -7.73 -6.16
N GLY A 75 16.33 -7.21 -7.34
CA GLY A 75 16.92 -7.61 -8.60
C GLY A 75 16.62 -6.58 -9.68
N GLY A 76 17.62 -6.22 -10.49
CA GLY A 76 17.56 -5.12 -11.47
C GLY A 76 16.42 -5.19 -12.50
N ASP A 77 15.80 -6.35 -12.69
CA ASP A 77 14.68 -6.55 -13.62
C ASP A 77 13.36 -6.91 -12.93
N ARG A 78 13.20 -6.58 -11.64
CA ARG A 78 12.00 -6.98 -10.90
C ARG A 78 10.74 -6.30 -11.45
N PHE A 79 10.75 -5.00 -11.73
CA PHE A 79 9.52 -4.27 -12.08
C PHE A 79 9.50 -3.82 -13.55
N SER A 80 8.36 -4.01 -14.22
CA SER A 80 8.14 -3.59 -15.60
C SER A 80 7.14 -2.43 -15.70
N ALA A 81 7.30 -1.58 -16.71
CA ALA A 81 6.33 -0.52 -16.99
C ALA A 81 4.92 -1.08 -17.24
N GLY A 82 3.91 -0.44 -16.66
CA GLY A 82 2.51 -0.88 -16.67
C GLY A 82 2.14 -1.90 -15.59
N GLU A 83 3.10 -2.39 -14.81
CA GLU A 83 2.85 -3.37 -13.74
C GLU A 83 2.17 -2.72 -12.53
N LEU A 84 1.12 -3.37 -12.01
CA LEU A 84 0.49 -3.02 -10.73
C LEU A 84 1.33 -3.57 -9.57
N VAL A 85 1.65 -2.70 -8.63
CA VAL A 85 2.50 -2.96 -7.47
C VAL A 85 1.90 -2.35 -6.21
N LEU A 86 2.42 -2.74 -5.05
CA LEU A 86 2.21 -2.02 -3.79
C LEU A 86 3.47 -1.22 -3.47
N ALA A 87 3.31 0.06 -3.10
CA ALA A 87 4.42 0.94 -2.76
C ALA A 87 4.15 1.70 -1.46
N LEU A 88 5.19 1.86 -0.63
CA LEU A 88 5.12 2.69 0.57
C LEU A 88 4.97 4.16 0.21
N TRP A 89 4.11 4.88 0.94
CA TRP A 89 3.96 6.32 0.78
C TRP A 89 5.00 7.10 1.59
N PHE A 90 5.54 8.18 1.01
CA PHE A 90 6.39 9.12 1.74
C PHE A 90 5.57 10.34 2.14
N ASP A 91 5.41 10.54 3.44
CA ASP A 91 4.79 11.74 3.98
C ASP A 91 5.79 12.91 3.89
N HIS A 92 5.49 13.86 3.01
CA HIS A 92 6.31 15.05 2.79
C HIS A 92 6.18 16.09 3.91
N GLU A 93 5.11 16.08 4.69
CA GLU A 93 4.94 16.99 5.83
C GLU A 93 5.81 16.53 7.00
N GLN A 94 5.83 15.22 7.25
CA GLN A 94 6.60 14.62 8.35
C GLN A 94 8.00 14.15 7.93
N LEU A 95 8.33 14.22 6.64
CA LEU A 95 9.60 13.78 6.04
C LEU A 95 9.96 12.32 6.37
N GLN A 96 8.96 11.44 6.41
CA GLN A 96 9.14 10.03 6.75
C GLN A 96 8.27 9.11 5.89
N TRP A 97 8.68 7.84 5.79
CA TRP A 97 7.86 6.82 5.15
C TRP A 97 6.79 6.35 6.11
N THR A 98 5.58 6.18 5.60
CA THR A 98 4.48 5.57 6.37
C THR A 98 4.66 4.06 6.46
N SER A 99 3.85 3.39 7.29
CA SER A 99 3.74 1.93 7.26
C SER A 99 2.72 1.43 6.23
N ILE A 100 1.95 2.30 5.57
CA ILE A 100 0.88 1.90 4.65
C ILE A 100 1.40 1.78 3.22
N LEU A 101 1.05 0.68 2.56
CA LEU A 101 1.33 0.45 1.15
C LEU A 101 0.09 0.71 0.31
N TYR A 102 0.27 1.46 -0.77
CA TYR A 102 -0.81 1.82 -1.68
C TYR A 102 -0.61 1.15 -3.04
N PRO A 103 -1.71 0.76 -3.71
CA PRO A 103 -1.66 0.33 -5.11
C PRO A 103 -1.07 1.42 -6.00
N ALA A 104 -0.12 1.06 -6.84
CA ALA A 104 0.52 1.96 -7.79
C ALA A 104 0.83 1.26 -9.11
N VAL A 105 0.91 2.03 -10.19
CA VAL A 105 1.36 1.55 -11.49
C VAL A 105 2.79 2.00 -11.73
N VAL A 106 3.66 1.06 -12.11
CA VAL A 106 5.02 1.34 -12.52
C VAL A 106 5.01 2.05 -13.88
N LEU A 107 5.69 3.19 -13.97
CA LEU A 107 5.79 3.96 -15.21
C LEU A 107 7.14 3.72 -15.88
N THR A 108 8.23 3.93 -15.13
CA THR A 108 9.60 3.75 -15.60
C THR A 108 10.49 3.29 -14.45
N LYS A 109 11.64 2.74 -14.79
CA LYS A 109 12.69 2.34 -13.84
C LYS A 109 14.00 2.98 -14.27
N HIS A 110 14.74 3.52 -13.31
CA HIS A 110 16.02 4.19 -13.53
C HIS A 110 17.05 3.62 -12.55
N GLU A 111 18.25 3.35 -13.06
CA GLU A 111 19.41 3.07 -12.20
C GLU A 111 20.01 4.38 -11.71
N ALA A 112 20.19 4.52 -10.41
CA ALA A 112 20.87 5.62 -9.76
C ALA A 112 22.39 5.42 -9.82
N GLN A 113 23.14 6.49 -9.53
CA GLN A 113 24.61 6.48 -9.63
C GLN A 113 25.30 5.51 -8.67
N ASP A 114 24.63 5.11 -7.60
CA ASP A 114 25.09 4.13 -6.61
C ASP A 114 24.71 2.68 -6.96
N GLY A 115 24.10 2.45 -8.13
CA GLY A 115 23.60 1.14 -8.56
C GLY A 115 22.26 0.76 -7.93
N ALA A 116 21.66 1.63 -7.11
CA ALA A 116 20.31 1.42 -6.62
C ALA A 116 19.29 1.73 -7.73
N TYR A 117 18.16 1.04 -7.73
CA TYR A 117 17.10 1.36 -8.68
C TYR A 117 16.01 2.21 -8.05
N VAL A 118 15.62 3.26 -8.77
CA VAL A 118 14.49 4.13 -8.46
C VAL A 118 13.41 3.87 -9.49
N VAL A 119 12.20 3.61 -9.00
CA VAL A 119 11.02 3.31 -9.81
C VAL A 119 10.11 4.53 -9.78
N ALA A 120 9.78 5.05 -10.95
CA ALA A 120 8.75 6.06 -11.08
C ALA A 120 7.38 5.37 -11.09
N VAL A 121 6.52 5.76 -10.17
CA VAL A 121 5.19 5.16 -9.97
C VAL A 121 4.12 6.25 -9.94
N ARG A 122 2.89 5.84 -10.24
CA ARG A 122 1.69 6.63 -9.99
C ARG A 122 0.75 5.83 -9.08
N TYR A 123 0.41 6.39 -7.93
CA TYR A 123 -0.54 5.77 -7.02
C TYR A 123 -1.96 5.80 -7.59
N SER A 124 -2.80 4.84 -7.21
CA SER A 124 -4.23 4.94 -7.53
C SER A 124 -4.83 6.20 -6.91
N GLY A 125 -5.65 6.92 -7.67
CA GLY A 125 -6.26 8.18 -7.22
C GLY A 125 -5.35 9.41 -7.22
N ASP A 126 -4.04 9.24 -7.41
CA ASP A 126 -3.08 10.34 -7.49
C ASP A 126 -2.64 10.56 -8.94
N GLN A 127 -2.59 11.82 -9.36
CA GLN A 127 -2.08 12.21 -10.68
C GLN A 127 -0.57 12.47 -10.65
N ALA A 128 0.01 12.68 -9.47
CA ALA A 128 1.41 13.00 -9.30
C ALA A 128 2.33 11.81 -9.60
N LEU A 129 3.50 12.16 -10.15
CA LEU A 129 4.60 11.22 -10.37
C LEU A 129 5.41 11.10 -9.09
N ASN A 130 5.60 9.87 -8.61
CA ASN A 130 6.34 9.59 -7.39
C ASN A 130 7.56 8.72 -7.69
N TYR A 131 8.68 8.99 -7.03
CA TYR A 131 9.92 8.24 -7.20
C TYR A 131 10.22 7.43 -5.95
N VAL A 132 10.22 6.11 -6.08
CA VAL A 132 10.30 5.19 -4.95
C VAL A 132 11.44 4.21 -5.18
N GLN A 133 12.27 3.99 -4.15
CA GLN A 133 13.35 3.00 -4.21
C GLN A 133 12.77 1.60 -4.39
N GLU A 134 13.40 0.77 -5.22
CA GLU A 134 12.93 -0.58 -5.55
C GLU A 134 12.58 -1.45 -4.32
N GLN A 135 13.38 -1.35 -3.26
CA GLN A 135 13.19 -2.07 -1.99
C GLN A 135 11.92 -1.67 -1.22
N ARG A 136 11.28 -0.56 -1.59
CA ARG A 136 10.03 -0.05 -1.01
C ARG A 136 8.80 -0.41 -1.83
N LEU A 137 9.00 -1.18 -2.91
CA LEU A 137 7.95 -1.72 -3.74
C LEU A 137 7.79 -3.22 -3.50
N LEU A 138 6.59 -3.69 -3.76
CA LEU A 138 6.20 -5.08 -3.62
C LEU A 138 5.39 -5.54 -4.83
N LYS A 139 5.79 -6.70 -5.38
CA LYS A 139 4.97 -7.39 -6.38
C LYS A 139 3.82 -8.07 -5.67
N ILE A 140 2.64 -7.90 -6.25
CA ILE A 140 1.42 -8.53 -5.78
C ILE A 140 1.43 -9.98 -6.30
N PRO A 141 1.34 -11.00 -5.43
CA PRO A 141 1.15 -12.37 -5.87
C PRO A 141 -0.17 -12.50 -6.65
N PRO A 142 -0.25 -13.35 -7.70
CA PRO A 142 -1.48 -13.58 -8.48
C PRO A 142 -2.73 -13.82 -7.63
N SER A 143 -2.59 -14.53 -6.51
CA SER A 143 -3.68 -14.83 -5.58
C SER A 143 -4.24 -13.63 -4.83
N LEU A 144 -3.54 -12.49 -4.84
CA LEU A 144 -3.84 -11.29 -4.05
C LEU A 144 -4.16 -10.05 -4.92
N TYR A 145 -4.29 -10.24 -6.24
CA TYR A 145 -4.61 -9.15 -7.15
C TYR A 145 -6.01 -8.58 -6.90
N HIS A 146 -6.97 -9.41 -6.52
CA HIS A 146 -8.35 -8.96 -6.30
C HIS A 146 -8.45 -7.97 -5.14
N GLU A 147 -7.70 -8.19 -4.06
CA GLU A 147 -7.60 -7.31 -2.90
C GLU A 147 -6.98 -5.96 -3.28
N CYS A 148 -5.99 -5.97 -4.17
CA CYS A 148 -5.33 -4.76 -4.64
C CYS A 148 -6.17 -3.98 -5.67
N LEU A 149 -6.85 -4.68 -6.59
CA LEU A 149 -7.74 -4.08 -7.57
C LEU A 149 -8.99 -3.48 -6.90
N GLY A 150 -9.55 -4.15 -5.91
CA GLY A 150 -10.68 -3.61 -5.13
C GLY A 150 -10.35 -2.28 -4.47
N LEU A 151 -9.12 -2.14 -3.95
CA LEU A 151 -8.61 -0.85 -3.46
C LEU A 151 -8.39 0.15 -4.59
N PHE A 152 -7.83 -0.28 -5.72
CA PHE A 152 -7.58 0.59 -6.87
C PHE A 152 -8.87 1.23 -7.39
N ASP A 153 -9.93 0.45 -7.55
CA ASP A 153 -11.23 0.89 -8.04
C ASP A 153 -12.00 1.73 -7.01
N ALA A 154 -11.95 1.37 -5.73
CA ALA A 154 -12.59 2.14 -4.66
C ALA A 154 -12.04 3.57 -4.60
N VAL A 155 -10.73 3.73 -4.72
CA VAL A 155 -10.08 5.05 -4.74
C VAL A 155 -10.45 5.84 -6.00
N ALA A 156 -10.54 5.18 -7.16
CA ALA A 156 -10.98 5.83 -8.40
C ALA A 156 -12.43 6.34 -8.31
N GLN A 157 -13.31 5.59 -7.64
CA GLN A 157 -14.71 5.97 -7.43
C GLN A 157 -14.89 7.04 -6.34
N SER A 158 -14.03 7.08 -5.32
CA SER A 158 -14.06 8.16 -4.31
C SER A 158 -13.47 9.48 -4.82
N SER A 159 -12.67 9.44 -5.89
CA SER A 159 -12.07 10.62 -6.53
C SER A 159 -13.03 11.37 -7.46
N SER A 160 -14.21 10.82 -7.79
CA SER A 160 -15.26 11.57 -8.47
C SER A 160 -16.07 12.37 -7.43
N LEU A 161 -15.71 13.64 -7.24
CA LEU A 161 -16.54 14.60 -6.51
C LEU A 161 -17.92 14.76 -7.19
N PRO A 162 -18.98 15.07 -6.44
CA PRO A 162 -20.30 15.36 -7.01
C PRO A 162 -20.29 16.67 -7.80
N ASP A 163 -20.90 16.65 -8.99
CA ASP A 163 -21.20 17.80 -9.86
C ASP A 163 -22.29 18.74 -9.27
N ASP A 164 -22.28 18.99 -7.97
CA ASP A 164 -23.19 19.98 -7.36
C ASP A 164 -22.48 21.32 -7.19
N VAL A 165 -22.13 21.94 -8.33
CA VAL A 165 -22.00 23.39 -8.41
C VAL A 165 -23.40 23.93 -8.69
N GLU A 166 -24.16 24.18 -7.63
CA GLU A 166 -25.37 24.98 -7.73
C GLU A 166 -24.95 26.40 -8.15
N GLU A 167 -25.15 26.72 -9.43
CA GLU A 167 -25.01 28.07 -9.99
C GLU A 167 -25.86 29.04 -9.16
N ALA A 168 -25.21 29.76 -8.23
CA ALA A 168 -25.79 30.94 -7.63
C ALA A 168 -25.99 31.98 -8.74
N LYS A 169 -27.19 32.01 -9.31
CA LYS A 169 -27.69 33.11 -10.14
C LYS A 169 -27.59 34.41 -9.35
N LEU A 170 -26.58 35.22 -9.63
CA LEU A 170 -26.59 36.64 -9.30
C LEU A 170 -27.71 37.31 -10.09
N GLU A 171 -28.82 37.62 -9.43
CA GLU A 171 -29.76 38.60 -9.97
C GLU A 171 -29.19 40.02 -9.84
N PRO A 172 -29.13 40.82 -10.93
CA PRO A 172 -28.77 42.22 -10.84
C PRO A 172 -30.05 43.03 -10.58
N SER A 173 -30.32 43.39 -9.33
CA SER A 173 -31.39 44.36 -9.04
C SER A 173 -30.82 45.77 -8.90
N SER A 174 -30.80 46.47 -10.03
CA SER A 174 -30.58 47.91 -10.11
C SER A 174 -31.92 48.65 -10.13
N LYS A 175 -32.12 49.49 -9.10
CA LYS A 175 -32.90 50.76 -9.04
C LYS A 175 -34.41 50.73 -9.32
N ARG A 176 -35.19 51.29 -8.37
CA ARG A 176 -35.94 52.58 -8.48
C ARG A 176 -37.04 52.67 -7.41
N ARG A 177 -36.90 53.55 -6.40
CA ARG A 177 -37.61 54.83 -6.26
C ARG A 177 -37.20 55.53 -4.96
#